data_AF-A0A6N7APQ3-F1
#
_entry.id   AF-A0A6N7APQ3-F1
#
_cell.length_a   1.000
_cell.length_b   1.000
_cell.length_c   1.000
_cell.angle_alpha   90.00
_cell.angle_beta   90.00
_cell.angle_gamma   90.00
#
_symmetry.space_group_name_H-M   'P 1'
#
loop_
_entity.id
_entity.type
_entity.pdbx_description
1 polymer ?
#
loop_
_entity_poly.entity_id
_entity_poly.type
_entity_poly.pdbx_seq_one_letter_code
_entity_poly.pdbx_strand_id
1 'polypeptide(L)'
;MARQRQAKSAIEFDRRFDAGEDIHDLIDMSKAKIVHHGKKVRLTLDVAESLVADIDEIRRRIGVDRGALIKVWLHERVKQEKTEKKSA
;
A
#
# COMPACT_ATOMS: atom_id res chain seq x y z
N MET A 1 27.47 19.50 -11.65
CA MET A 1 26.66 19.49 -10.42
C MET A 1 25.69 20.66 -10.49
N ALA A 2 24.50 20.45 -11.07
CA ALA A 2 23.52 21.52 -11.22
C ALA A 2 22.85 21.81 -9.87
N ARG A 3 22.72 23.10 -9.56
CA ARG A 3 22.17 23.64 -8.31
C ARG A 3 20.65 23.42 -8.32
N GLN A 4 20.19 22.32 -7.72
CA GLN A 4 18.76 22.01 -7.61
C GLN A 4 18.03 23.13 -6.87
N ARG A 5 17.20 23.89 -7.59
CA ARG A 5 16.34 24.92 -7.02
C ARG A 5 14.98 24.29 -6.79
N GLN A 6 14.73 23.82 -5.57
CA GLN A 6 13.42 23.30 -5.19
C GLN A 6 12.35 24.38 -5.40
N ALA A 7 11.16 23.97 -5.83
CA ALA A 7 10.00 24.86 -5.89
C ALA A 7 9.71 25.44 -4.51
N LYS A 8 9.36 26.73 -4.42
CA LYS A 8 9.13 27.38 -3.11
C LYS A 8 7.83 26.93 -2.45
N SER A 9 6.89 26.42 -3.24
CA SER A 9 5.62 25.85 -2.76
C SER A 9 5.07 24.82 -3.76
N ALA A 10 4.18 23.94 -3.30
CA ALA A 10 3.46 23.00 -4.16
C ALA A 10 2.61 23.71 -5.23
N ILE A 11 2.01 24.85 -4.86
CA ILE A 11 1.16 25.64 -5.77
C ILE A 11 1.97 26.23 -6.94
N GLU A 12 3.20 26.66 -6.68
CA GLU A 12 4.10 27.15 -7.75
C GLU A 12 4.50 26.00 -8.67
N PHE A 13 4.80 24.84 -8.11
CA PHE A 13 5.15 23.65 -8.87
C PHE A 13 4.01 23.21 -9.79
N ASP A 14 2.78 23.12 -9.27
CA ASP A 14 1.59 22.72 -10.03
C ASP A 14 1.34 23.69 -11.19
N ARG A 15 1.43 25.02 -10.94
CA ARG A 15 1.25 26.04 -12.00
C ARG A 15 2.26 25.89 -13.14
N ARG A 16 3.53 25.63 -12.82
CA ARG A 16 4.60 25.50 -13.84
C ARG A 16 4.48 24.18 -14.60
N PHE A 17 4.05 23.11 -13.92
CA PHE A 17 3.72 21.84 -14.54
C PHE A 17 2.55 21.98 -15.53
N ASP A 18 1.45 22.61 -15.10
CA ASP A 18 0.27 22.84 -15.94
C ASP A 18 0.54 23.78 -17.12
N ALA A 19 1.51 24.69 -16.98
CA ALA A 19 1.99 25.57 -18.05
C ALA A 19 2.89 24.84 -19.08
N GLY A 20 3.22 23.56 -18.86
CA GLY A 20 4.09 22.78 -19.73
C GLY A 20 5.56 23.15 -19.65
N GLU A 21 6.00 23.82 -18.57
CA GLU A 21 7.42 24.12 -18.34
C GLU A 21 8.20 22.87 -17.93
N ASP A 22 9.50 22.84 -18.23
CA ASP A 22 10.39 21.79 -17.74
C ASP A 22 10.63 21.96 -16.23
N ILE A 23 10.07 21.03 -15.45
CA ILE A 23 10.13 21.00 -13.99
C ILE A 23 11.20 20.05 -13.42
N HIS A 24 12.01 19.40 -14.28
CA HIS A 24 13.00 18.42 -13.83
C HIS A 24 14.02 19.01 -12.85
N ASP A 25 14.38 20.28 -13.01
CA ASP A 25 15.30 21.01 -12.13
C ASP A 25 14.70 21.37 -10.76
N LEU A 26 13.37 21.24 -10.62
CA LEU A 26 12.63 21.55 -9.39
C LEU A 26 12.44 20.33 -8.49
N ILE A 27 12.72 19.12 -8.99
CA ILE A 27 12.52 17.85 -8.29
C ILE A 27 13.86 17.17 -8.01
N ASP A 28 14.04 16.71 -6.78
CA ASP A 28 15.16 15.84 -6.43
C ASP A 28 14.88 14.40 -6.87
N MET A 29 15.29 14.06 -8.11
CA MET A 29 15.12 12.73 -8.68
C MET A 29 15.81 11.63 -7.86
N SER A 30 16.82 11.97 -7.03
CA SER A 30 17.47 10.98 -6.15
C SER A 30 16.55 10.47 -5.03
N LYS A 31 15.50 11.21 -4.71
CA LYS A 31 14.48 10.87 -3.70
C LYS A 31 13.19 10.33 -4.30
N ALA A 32 13.09 10.25 -5.64
CA ALA A 32 11.91 9.74 -6.31
C ALA A 32 11.71 8.25 -5.96
N LYS A 33 10.66 7.94 -5.20
CA LYS A 33 10.32 6.57 -4.80
C LYS A 33 9.07 6.10 -5.54
N ILE A 34 9.27 5.22 -6.52
CA ILE A 34 8.15 4.55 -7.20
C ILE A 34 7.67 3.40 -6.31
N VAL A 35 6.57 3.62 -5.58
CA VAL A 35 5.92 2.57 -4.79
C VAL A 35 5.17 1.64 -5.75
N HIS A 36 5.86 0.62 -6.24
CA HIS A 36 5.20 -0.47 -6.94
C HIS A 36 4.36 -1.23 -5.91
N HIS A 37 3.03 -1.13 -5.98
CA HIS A 37 2.17 -2.05 -5.24
C HIS A 37 2.51 -3.47 -5.73
N GLY A 38 3.25 -4.19 -4.90
CA GLY A 38 4.05 -5.35 -5.28
C GLY A 38 3.26 -6.45 -5.99
N LYS A 39 4.00 -7.21 -6.80
CA LYS A 39 3.55 -8.40 -7.53
C LYS A 39 2.56 -9.23 -6.69
N LYS A 40 1.39 -9.53 -7.26
CA LYS A 40 0.41 -10.43 -6.62
C LYS A 40 1.04 -11.82 -6.49
N VAL A 41 1.22 -12.29 -5.26
CA VAL A 41 1.67 -13.66 -4.97
C VAL A 41 0.44 -14.51 -4.63
N ARG A 42 0.32 -15.69 -5.24
CA ARG A 42 -0.73 -16.66 -4.91
C ARG A 42 -0.25 -17.55 -3.77
N LEU A 43 -1.10 -17.75 -2.78
CA LEU A 43 -0.84 -18.62 -1.63
C LEU A 43 -1.81 -19.80 -1.68
N THR A 44 -1.31 -21.02 -1.68
CA THR A 44 -2.08 -22.27 -1.55
C THR A 44 -1.86 -22.80 -0.14
N LEU A 45 -2.94 -23.08 0.59
CA LEU A 45 -2.91 -23.54 1.98
C LEU A 45 -3.93 -24.65 2.15
N ASP A 46 -3.56 -25.68 2.91
CA ASP A 46 -4.50 -26.67 3.41
C ASP A 46 -5.01 -26.23 4.79
N VAL A 47 -6.32 -26.26 4.97
CA VAL A 47 -7.01 -25.84 6.21
C VAL A 47 -8.10 -26.84 6.54
N ALA A 48 -8.45 -26.94 7.83
CA ALA A 48 -9.54 -27.80 8.28
C ALA A 48 -10.88 -27.35 7.70
N GLU A 49 -11.75 -28.31 7.37
CA GLU A 49 -13.08 -28.04 6.83
C GLU A 49 -13.94 -27.19 7.79
N SER A 50 -13.84 -27.45 9.10
CA SER A 50 -14.53 -26.67 10.13
C SER A 50 -14.19 -25.18 10.07
N LEU A 51 -12.91 -24.85 9.90
CA LEU A 51 -12.46 -23.46 9.79
C LEU A 51 -13.02 -22.78 8.53
N VAL A 52 -13.12 -23.51 7.42
CA VAL A 52 -13.72 -22.96 6.18
C VAL A 52 -15.21 -22.71 6.37
N ALA A 53 -15.91 -23.59 7.08
CA ALA A 53 -17.33 -23.43 7.41
C ALA A 53 -17.58 -22.19 8.28
N ASP A 54 -16.74 -21.95 9.29
CA ASP A 54 -16.82 -20.77 10.16
C ASP A 54 -16.59 -19.48 9.36
N ILE A 55 -15.56 -19.45 8.51
CA ILE A 55 -15.26 -18.32 7.60
C ILE A 55 -16.46 -18.04 6.68
N ASP A 56 -17.09 -19.10 6.18
CA ASP A 56 -18.25 -19.01 5.31
C ASP A 56 -19.47 -18.40 5.98
N GLU A 57 -19.72 -18.74 7.24
CA GLU A 57 -20.82 -18.15 8.01
C GLU A 57 -20.60 -16.64 8.17
N ILE A 58 -19.39 -16.25 8.55
CA ILE A 58 -19.02 -14.86 8.79
C ILE A 58 -19.11 -14.05 7.48
N ARG A 59 -18.56 -14.57 6.38
CA ARG A 59 -18.60 -13.85 5.11
C ARG A 59 -20.02 -13.67 4.59
N ARG A 60 -20.93 -14.64 4.82
CA ARG A 60 -22.35 -14.54 4.42
C ARG A 60 -23.05 -13.42 5.18
N ARG A 61 -22.74 -13.26 6.47
CA ARG A 61 -23.30 -12.21 7.31
C ARG A 61 -22.84 -10.81 6.89
N ILE A 62 -21.58 -10.67 6.47
CA ILE A 62 -20.96 -9.38 6.10
C ILE A 62 -21.10 -9.08 4.59
N GLY A 63 -21.40 -10.09 3.77
CA GLY A 63 -21.61 -9.94 2.33
C GLY A 63 -20.32 -9.83 1.52
N VAL A 64 -19.25 -10.54 1.92
CA VAL A 64 -17.92 -10.46 1.26
C VAL A 64 -17.46 -11.81 0.74
N ASP A 65 -16.49 -11.80 -0.17
CA ASP A 65 -15.83 -13.02 -0.65
C ASP A 65 -14.85 -13.59 0.40
N ARG A 66 -14.61 -14.92 0.36
CA ARG A 66 -13.70 -15.59 1.31
C ARG A 66 -12.30 -14.96 1.29
N GLY A 67 -11.76 -14.69 0.10
CA GLY A 67 -10.43 -14.13 -0.11
C GLY A 67 -10.30 -12.69 0.41
N ALA A 68 -11.33 -11.85 0.27
CA ALA A 68 -11.36 -10.54 0.89
C ALA A 68 -11.29 -10.62 2.42
N LEU A 69 -12.12 -11.48 3.03
CA LEU A 69 -12.13 -11.66 4.49
C LEU A 69 -10.78 -12.16 5.01
N ILE A 70 -10.25 -13.22 4.40
CA ILE A 70 -8.95 -13.81 4.77
C ILE A 70 -7.82 -12.80 4.63
N LYS A 71 -7.84 -11.97 3.57
CA LYS A 71 -6.82 -10.93 3.35
C LYS A 71 -6.80 -9.90 4.46
N VAL A 72 -7.98 -9.45 4.92
CA VAL A 72 -8.08 -8.46 6.00
C VAL A 72 -7.55 -9.04 7.30
N TRP A 73 -8.00 -10.23 7.68
CA TRP A 73 -7.54 -10.89 8.91
C TRP A 73 -6.04 -11.18 8.91
N LEU A 74 -5.49 -11.66 7.80
CA LEU A 74 -4.04 -11.85 7.66
C LEU A 74 -3.29 -10.53 7.85
N HIS A 75 -3.77 -9.45 7.25
CA HIS A 75 -3.15 -8.13 7.40
C HIS A 75 -3.22 -7.63 8.85
N GLU A 76 -4.36 -7.76 9.52
CA GLU A 76 -4.55 -7.36 10.91
C GLU A 76 -3.63 -8.16 11.85
N ARG A 77 -3.61 -9.48 11.72
CA ARG A 77 -2.78 -10.35 12.56
C ARG A 77 -1.30 -10.07 12.36
N VAL A 78 -0.83 -9.93 11.12
CA VAL A 78 0.57 -9.58 10.81
C VAL A 78 0.93 -8.19 11.35
N LYS A 79 0.01 -7.22 11.26
CA LYS A 79 0.23 -5.86 11.79
C LYS A 79 0.36 -5.86 13.31
N GLN A 80 -0.49 -6.61 14.01
CA GLN A 80 -0.42 -6.78 15.47
C GLN A 80 0.94 -7.35 15.89
N GLU A 81 1.36 -8.49 15.31
CA GLU A 81 2.65 -9.12 15.58
C GLU A 81 3.85 -8.19 15.33
N LYS A 82 3.81 -7.39 14.26
CA LYS A 82 4.87 -6.41 13.97
C LYS A 82 4.88 -5.23 14.93
N THR A 83 3.73 -4.88 15.49
CA THR A 83 3.60 -3.76 16.43
C THR A 83 4.06 -4.21 17.83
N GLU A 84 3.67 -5.41 18.26
CA GLU A 84 4.14 -6.04 19.50
C GLU A 84 5.67 -6.18 19.52
N LYS A 85 6.28 -6.65 18.43
CA LYS A 85 7.75 -6.75 18.31
C LYS A 85 8.51 -5.43 18.22
N LYS A 86 7.83 -4.30 17.96
CA LYS A 86 8.45 -2.96 18.01
C LYS A 86 8.38 -2.34 19.40
N SER A 87 7.59 -2.94 20.29
CA SER A 87 7.33 -2.45 21.65
C SER A 87 8.18 -3.19 22.71
N ALA A 88 8.92 -4.20 22.27
CA ALA A 88 9.87 -5.01 23.03
C ALA A 88 11.29 -4.77 22.50
#